data_AF-A0A7C5F387-F1
#
_entry.id   AF-A0A7C5F387-F1
#
_cell.length_a   1.000
_cell.length_b   1.000
_cell.length_c   1.000
_cell.angle_alpha   90.00
_cell.angle_beta   90.00
_cell.angle_gamma   90.00
#
_symmetry.space_group_name_H-M   'P 1'
#
loop_
_entity.id
_entity.type
_entity.pdbx_description
1 polymer ?
#
loop_
_entity_poly.entity_id
_entity_poly.type
_entity_poly.pdbx_seq_one_letter_code
_entity_poly.pdbx_strand_id
1 'polypeptide(L)'
;MMSYHMDVLRVDLHLQKTDPNTLEQKVAELREQEKLWLGWIVGRGHIEPEIACFDWDRSFIRDLLYLRDLGVRGHMILLGSEDELVKYELGDDAVRVYEARHVLTKRPRRVYRRPGDVG
;
A
#
# COMPACT_ATOMS: atom_id res chain seq x y z
N MET A 1 19.50 -12.55 -1.25
CA MET A 1 18.54 -11.45 -1.11
C MET A 1 17.19 -12.05 -1.44
N MET A 2 16.31 -12.24 -0.45
CA MET A 2 15.00 -12.87 -0.69
C MET A 2 14.08 -11.81 -1.30
N SER A 3 13.69 -11.98 -2.57
CA SER A 3 12.57 -11.22 -3.13
C SER A 3 11.29 -11.87 -2.60
N TYR A 4 10.51 -11.08 -1.87
CA TYR A 4 9.16 -11.48 -1.48
C TYR A 4 8.25 -10.90 -2.53
N HIS A 5 7.61 -11.76 -3.33
CA HIS A 5 6.61 -11.29 -4.27
C HIS A 5 5.39 -10.81 -3.48
N MET A 6 4.86 -9.65 -3.83
CA MET A 6 3.72 -9.03 -3.15
C MET A 6 2.63 -8.69 -4.15
N ASP A 7 1.42 -9.17 -3.89
CA ASP A 7 0.22 -8.81 -4.63
C ASP A 7 -0.45 -7.58 -4.01
N VAL A 8 -0.90 -6.67 -4.86
CA VAL A 8 -1.67 -5.50 -4.47
C VAL A 8 -3.13 -5.92 -4.30
N LEU A 9 -3.59 -6.05 -3.05
CA LEU A 9 -4.97 -6.43 -2.76
C LEU A 9 -5.93 -5.24 -2.83
N ARG A 10 -5.48 -4.08 -2.34
CA ARG A 10 -6.29 -2.88 -2.30
C ARG A 10 -5.41 -1.64 -2.26
N VAL A 11 -5.84 -0.64 -3.03
CA VAL A 11 -5.28 0.71 -3.01
C VAL A 11 -6.41 1.68 -2.75
N ASP A 12 -6.17 2.58 -1.81
CA ASP A 12 -7.08 3.66 -1.44
C ASP A 12 -6.22 4.87 -1.15
N LEU A 13 -5.56 5.38 -2.21
CA LEU A 13 -4.69 6.55 -2.14
C LEU A 13 -5.36 7.71 -2.87
N HIS A 14 -5.43 8.85 -2.19
CA HIS A 14 -6.15 10.03 -2.64
C HIS A 14 -5.30 11.30 -2.50
N LEU A 15 -5.65 12.30 -3.31
CA LEU A 15 -4.92 13.57 -3.37
C LEU A 15 -5.54 14.58 -2.40
N GLN A 16 -4.74 15.18 -1.52
CA GLN A 16 -5.24 16.16 -0.56
C GLN A 16 -4.73 17.60 -0.75
N LYS A 17 -3.49 17.78 -1.22
CA LYS A 17 -2.81 19.10 -1.16
C LYS A 17 -2.44 19.70 -2.52
N THR A 18 -2.57 18.95 -3.60
CA THR A 18 -2.01 19.31 -4.91
C THR A 18 -3.06 19.10 -6.00
N ASP A 19 -3.11 20.00 -6.99
CA ASP A 19 -3.92 19.82 -8.20
C ASP A 19 -3.46 18.57 -8.98
N PRO A 20 -4.36 17.73 -9.52
CA PRO A 20 -3.99 16.51 -10.22
C PRO A 20 -2.98 16.72 -11.36
N ASN A 21 -3.07 17.80 -12.14
CA ASN A 21 -2.14 18.04 -13.25
C ASN A 21 -0.72 18.33 -12.74
N THR A 22 -0.61 19.02 -11.61
CA THR A 22 0.69 19.26 -10.95
C THR A 22 1.27 17.96 -10.39
N LEU A 23 0.43 17.07 -9.87
CA LEU A 23 0.90 15.79 -9.38
C LEU A 23 1.39 14.89 -10.52
N GLU A 24 0.63 14.79 -11.61
CA GLU A 24 1.00 14.05 -12.82
C GLU A 24 2.38 14.49 -13.33
N GLN A 25 2.60 15.81 -13.44
CA GLN A 25 3.90 16.36 -13.84
C GLN A 25 5.02 15.94 -12.91
N LYS A 26 4.84 16.08 -11.59
CA LYS A 26 5.89 15.72 -10.61
C LYS A 26 6.17 14.22 -10.57
N VAL A 27 5.14 13.39 -10.71
CA VAL A 27 5.31 11.94 -10.81
C VAL A 27 6.08 11.60 -12.08
N ALA A 28 5.77 12.22 -13.22
CA ALA A 28 6.52 12.05 -14.47
C ALA A 28 7.99 12.46 -14.32
N GLU A 29 8.27 13.62 -13.73
CA GLU A 29 9.65 14.09 -13.45
C GLU A 29 10.44 13.10 -12.58
N LEU A 30 9.81 12.54 -11.53
CA LEU A 30 10.46 11.55 -10.67
C LEU A 30 10.76 10.24 -11.42
N ARG A 31 9.90 9.84 -12.36
CA ARG A 31 10.15 8.66 -13.22
C ARG A 31 11.29 8.91 -14.20
N GLU A 32 11.33 10.07 -14.85
CA GLU A 32 12.43 10.45 -15.76
C GLU A 32 13.79 10.46 -15.03
N GLN A 33 13.78 10.80 -13.75
CA GLN A 33 14.95 10.77 -12.87
C GLN A 33 15.24 9.38 -12.27
N GLU A 34 14.50 8.35 -12.67
CA GLU A 34 14.60 6.97 -12.14
C GLU A 34 14.51 6.89 -10.60
N LYS A 35 13.75 7.81 -10.00
CA LYS A 35 13.54 7.88 -8.53
C LYS A 35 12.38 7.02 -8.06
N LEU A 36 11.42 6.74 -8.93
CA LEU A 36 10.32 5.83 -8.63
C LEU A 36 10.67 4.43 -9.07
N TRP A 37 10.48 3.49 -8.16
CA TRP A 37 10.68 2.08 -8.39
C TRP A 37 9.51 1.44 -9.14
N LEU A 38 8.27 1.89 -8.87
CA LEU A 38 7.08 1.51 -9.63
C LEU A 38 6.62 2.62 -10.59
N GLY A 39 5.88 2.21 -11.62
CA GLY A 39 4.94 3.09 -12.31
C GLY A 39 3.71 3.38 -11.45
N TRP A 40 3.12 4.57 -11.59
CA TRP A 40 2.03 5.12 -10.77
C TRP A 40 0.97 5.86 -11.59
N ILE A 41 -0.20 5.28 -11.79
CA ILE A 41 -1.32 5.92 -12.47
C ILE A 41 -1.86 7.03 -11.57
N VAL A 42 -1.88 8.26 -12.06
CA VAL A 42 -2.49 9.40 -11.38
C VAL A 42 -3.80 9.72 -12.09
N GLY A 43 -4.89 9.74 -11.33
CA GLY A 43 -6.21 10.11 -11.82
C GLY A 43 -6.78 11.31 -11.07
N ARG A 44 -8.01 11.71 -11.43
CA ARG A 44 -8.74 12.76 -10.70
C ARG A 44 -9.05 12.30 -9.28
N GLY A 45 -8.20 12.73 -8.34
CA GLY A 45 -8.38 12.52 -6.90
C GLY A 45 -7.89 11.17 -6.37
N HIS A 46 -7.34 10.29 -7.21
CA HIS A 46 -6.80 8.98 -6.79
C HIS A 46 -5.44 8.69 -7.45
N ILE A 47 -4.70 7.75 -6.87
CA ILE A 47 -3.42 7.28 -7.38
C ILE A 47 -3.22 5.79 -7.08
N GLU A 48 -2.64 5.04 -8.00
CA GLU A 48 -2.41 3.60 -7.84
C GLU A 48 -1.18 3.12 -8.62
N PRO A 49 -0.53 2.02 -8.22
CA PRO A 49 0.58 1.47 -8.98
C PRO A 49 0.09 0.95 -10.34
N GLU A 50 0.92 1.08 -11.38
CA GLU A 50 0.66 0.56 -12.74
C GLU A 50 0.72 -0.97 -12.84
N ILE A 51 0.95 -1.65 -11.72
CA ILE A 51 1.14 -3.09 -11.66
C ILE A 51 0.34 -3.69 -10.50
N ALA A 52 -0.20 -4.89 -10.72
CA ALA A 52 -0.98 -5.61 -9.71
C ALA A 52 -0.11 -6.42 -8.73
N CYS A 53 1.14 -6.74 -9.10
CA CYS A 53 2.06 -7.49 -8.25
C CYS A 53 3.51 -7.09 -8.53
N PHE A 54 4.39 -7.17 -7.53
CA PHE A 54 5.76 -6.71 -7.67
C PHE A 54 6.71 -7.37 -6.68
N ASP A 55 8.01 -7.30 -6.95
CA ASP A 55 9.04 -7.82 -6.04
C ASP A 55 9.32 -6.81 -4.93
N TRP A 56 9.10 -7.20 -3.67
CA TRP A 56 9.28 -6.31 -2.53
C TRP A 56 10.72 -5.75 -2.45
N ASP A 57 10.84 -4.42 -2.55
CA ASP A 57 12.11 -3.70 -2.46
C ASP A 57 12.01 -2.48 -1.53
N ARG A 58 13.11 -2.10 -0.84
CA ARG A 58 13.13 -0.89 0.01
C ARG A 58 12.85 0.39 -0.79
N SER A 59 13.10 0.39 -2.08
CA SER A 59 12.82 1.50 -2.99
C SER A 59 11.32 1.76 -3.13
N PHE A 60 10.47 0.74 -3.03
CA PHE A 60 9.03 0.91 -2.94
C PHE A 60 8.61 1.83 -1.78
N ILE A 61 9.24 1.68 -0.61
CA ILE A 61 8.96 2.58 0.53
C ILE A 61 9.34 4.02 0.20
N ARG A 62 10.40 4.23 -0.61
CA ARG A 62 10.78 5.56 -1.07
C ARG A 62 9.73 6.14 -2.01
N ASP A 63 9.14 5.35 -2.91
CA ASP A 63 8.02 5.80 -3.72
C ASP A 63 6.88 6.34 -2.85
N LEU A 64 6.48 5.59 -1.81
CA LEU A 64 5.42 6.03 -0.90
C LEU A 64 5.76 7.33 -0.17
N LEU A 65 7.03 7.52 0.20
CA LEU A 65 7.52 8.76 0.81
C LEU A 65 7.45 9.93 -0.17
N TYR A 66 7.87 9.75 -1.42
CA TYR A 66 7.74 10.78 -2.45
C TYR A 66 6.28 11.16 -2.66
N LEU A 67 5.39 10.17 -2.82
CA LEU A 67 3.95 10.43 -3.00
C LEU A 67 3.35 11.17 -1.81
N ARG A 68 3.72 10.78 -0.58
CA ARG A 68 3.30 11.50 0.64
C ARG A 68 3.73 12.97 0.59
N ASP A 69 4.96 13.26 0.23
CA ASP A 69 5.49 14.62 0.17
C ASP A 69 4.77 15.48 -0.88
N LEU A 70 4.24 14.84 -1.91
CA LEU A 70 3.40 15.45 -2.93
C LEU A 70 1.92 15.64 -2.53
N GLY A 71 1.54 15.20 -1.33
CA GLY A 71 0.19 15.37 -0.80
C GLY A 71 -0.76 14.19 -1.02
N VAL A 72 -0.23 13.02 -1.38
CA VAL A 72 -1.00 11.77 -1.44
C VAL A 72 -1.20 11.20 -0.04
N ARG A 73 -2.40 10.74 0.28
CA ARG A 73 -2.74 10.11 1.56
C ARG A 73 -3.54 8.85 1.35
N GLY A 74 -3.66 8.04 2.39
CA GLY A 74 -4.53 6.87 2.40
C GLY A 74 -3.79 5.57 2.69
N HIS A 75 -4.23 4.47 2.07
CA HIS A 75 -3.74 3.14 2.39
C HIS A 75 -3.46 2.28 1.16
N MET A 76 -2.51 1.35 1.33
CA MET A 76 -2.32 0.24 0.41
C MET A 76 -2.14 -1.04 1.20
N ILE A 77 -2.80 -2.10 0.75
CA ILE A 77 -2.81 -3.41 1.40
C ILE A 77 -2.22 -4.42 0.43
N LEU A 78 -1.20 -5.13 0.89
CA LEU A 78 -0.43 -6.10 0.11
C LEU A 78 -0.51 -7.48 0.75
N LEU A 79 -0.47 -8.51 -0.09
CA LEU A 79 -0.37 -9.92 0.30
C LEU A 79 0.92 -10.52 -0.22
N GLY A 80 1.73 -11.06 0.69
CA GLY A 80 2.94 -11.79 0.35
C GLY A 80 2.68 -13.28 0.10
N SER A 81 3.65 -13.94 -0.52
CA SER A 81 3.59 -15.37 -0.89
C SER A 81 3.45 -16.34 0.30
N GLU A 82 3.74 -15.90 1.52
CA GLU A 82 3.63 -16.70 2.75
C GLU A 82 2.46 -16.27 3.65
N ASP A 83 1.33 -15.88 3.05
CA ASP A 83 0.14 -15.36 3.74
C ASP A 83 0.44 -14.13 4.63
N GLU A 84 1.46 -13.35 4.25
CA GLU A 84 1.85 -12.13 4.93
C GLU A 84 0.93 -11.00 4.50
N LEU A 85 0.25 -10.34 5.43
CA LEU A 85 -0.55 -9.17 5.12
C LEU A 85 0.17 -7.92 5.59
N VAL A 86 0.51 -7.02 4.66
CA VAL A 86 1.18 -5.77 5.00
C VAL A 86 0.32 -4.60 4.56
N LYS A 87 0.04 -3.68 5.50
CA LYS A 87 -0.65 -2.43 5.21
C LYS A 87 0.34 -1.27 5.29
N TYR A 88 0.36 -0.45 4.26
CA TYR A 88 0.98 0.86 4.23
C TYR A 88 -0.07 1.94 4.45
N GLU A 89 0.23 2.90 5.31
CA GLU A 89 -0.56 4.10 5.53
C GLU A 89 0.28 5.33 5.22
N LEU A 90 -0.16 6.14 4.27
CA LEU A 90 0.42 7.44 3.94
C LEU A 90 -0.37 8.48 4.73
N GLY A 91 0.13 8.79 5.93
CA GLY A 91 -0.43 9.82 6.81
C GLY A 91 0.21 11.19 6.59
N ASP A 92 -0.19 12.17 7.39
CA ASP A 92 0.30 13.54 7.22
C ASP A 92 1.80 13.70 7.41
N ASP A 93 2.35 13.04 8.43
CA ASP A 93 3.74 13.23 8.85
C ASP A 93 4.61 12.00 8.56
N ALA A 94 4.01 10.86 8.22
CA ALA A 94 4.72 9.59 8.15
C ALA A 94 4.08 8.62 7.15
N VAL A 95 4.92 7.73 6.61
CA VAL A 95 4.47 6.45 6.06
C VAL A 95 4.58 5.43 7.18
N ARG A 96 3.46 4.82 7.57
CA ARG A 96 3.40 3.77 8.60
C ARG A 96 3.23 2.41 7.96
N VAL A 97 3.86 1.41 8.55
CA VAL A 97 3.79 0.01 8.12
C VAL A 97 3.15 -0.80 9.22
N TYR A 98 2.15 -1.61 8.86
CA TYR A 98 1.51 -2.54 9.76
C TYR A 98 1.66 -3.94 9.17
N GLU A 99 2.43 -4.78 9.83
CA GLU A 99 2.61 -6.18 9.46
C GLU A 99 1.66 -7.03 10.28
N ALA A 100 0.81 -7.80 9.61
CA ALA A 100 -0.05 -8.79 10.24
C ALA A 100 0.35 -10.18 9.72
N ARG A 101 0.71 -11.08 10.65
CA ARG A 101 0.85 -12.50 10.36
C ARG A 101 -0.46 -13.19 10.67
N HIS A 102 -0.94 -14.02 9.74
CA HIS A 102 -2.14 -14.82 9.94
C HIS A 102 -1.98 -15.74 11.17
N VAL A 103 -2.69 -15.46 12.28
CA VAL A 103 -2.56 -16.24 13.53
C VAL A 103 -3.32 -17.58 13.45
N LEU A 104 -4.24 -17.74 12.48
CA LEU A 104 -5.05 -18.95 12.33
C LEU A 104 -5.17 -19.35 10.85
N THR A 105 -4.58 -20.50 10.51
CA THR A 105 -4.62 -21.12 9.17
C THR A 105 -5.87 -21.97 8.93
N LYS A 106 -6.74 -22.18 9.93
CA LYS A 106 -8.03 -22.87 9.80
C LYS A 106 -9.10 -22.17 10.63
N ARG A 107 -10.35 -22.13 10.12
CA ARG A 107 -11.53 -21.80 10.94
C ARG A 107 -11.46 -22.63 12.22
N PRO A 108 -11.54 -22.03 13.42
CA PRO A 108 -11.50 -22.78 14.66
C PRO A 108 -12.58 -23.86 14.61
N ARG A 109 -12.17 -25.13 14.74
CA ARG A 109 -13.08 -26.29 14.69
C ARG A 109 -14.19 -26.22 15.74
N ARG A 110 -13.97 -25.43 16.80
CA ARG A 110 -14.95 -25.06 17.81
C ARG A 110 -14.74 -23.59 18.19
N VAL A 111 -15.80 -22.80 18.08
CA VAL A 111 -15.91 -21.52 18.77
C VAL A 111 -16.59 -21.82 20.09
N TYR A 112 -15.88 -21.61 21.20
CA TYR A 112 -16.47 -21.79 22.53
C TYR A 112 -17.40 -20.62 22.79
N ARG A 113 -18.71 -20.84 22.73
CA ARG A 113 -19.71 -19.84 23.12
C ARG A 113 -20.08 -20.05 24.57
N ARG A 114 -19.98 -19.01 25.38
CA ARG A 114 -20.51 -19.03 26.75
C ARG A 114 -22.03 -18.87 26.69
N PRO A 115 -22.78 -19.43 27.66
CA PRO A 115 -24.19 -19.10 27.80
C PRO A 115 -24.34 -17.59 27.97
N GLY A 116 -24.94 -16.92 26.97
CA GLY A 116 -25.10 -15.46 26.94
C GLY A 116 -24.47 -14.75 25.73
N ASP A 117 -23.67 -15.44 24.91
CA ASP A 117 -23.13 -14.85 23.69
C ASP A 117 -24.26 -14.67 22.65
N VAL A 118 -24.62 -13.42 22.34
CA VAL A 118 -25.62 -13.07 21.32
C VAL A 118 -24.96 -13.16 19.94
N GLY A 119 -25.57 -13.97 19.06
CA GLY A 119 -25.13 -14.16 17.67
C GLY A 119 -25.87 -13.30 16.68
#